data_AF-A0A0J7XF91-F1
#
_entry.id   AF-A0A0J7XF91-F1
#
_cell.length_a   1.000
_cell.length_b   1.000
_cell.length_c   1.000
_cell.angle_alpha   90.00
_cell.angle_beta   90.00
_cell.angle_gamma   90.00
#
_symmetry.space_group_name_H-M   'P 1'
#
loop_
_entity.id
_entity.type
_entity.pdbx_description
1 polymer ?
#
loop_
_entity_poly.entity_id
_entity_poly.type
_entity_poly.pdbx_seq_one_letter_code
_entity_poly.pdbx_strand_id
1 'polypeptide(L)'
;MTDEAEYDGSDAAAEALAEVRAEVTLLRRAIEGLTAERGAIDVPDYTETLGRMQQGLDATADRIAVINDVIARSPALAMSPEQMAQRIAAAGNAARREDQAALAKAGEDKARVMAELRAVAGSAWTRADQKNRQLWFGLGGVAAGIFAWAILPGLVAREIAPASWQWPERMAARTLDLPRWEAGQRMMQSASPAAFRAIVGADRIVTANREVIEGCSKAAARARDPVRCTIRVAPAP
;
A
#
# COMPACT_ATOMS: atom_id res chain seq x y z
N MET A 1 157.62 15.45 -61.77
CA MET A 1 156.77 15.23 -62.96
C MET A 1 155.40 14.88 -62.40
N THR A 2 154.52 15.89 -62.34
CA THR A 2 153.27 16.00 -63.12
C THR A 2 152.21 15.01 -62.60
N ASP A 3 151.29 15.45 -61.74
CA ASP A 3 149.98 16.10 -62.01
C ASP A 3 148.89 15.11 -62.46
N GLU A 4 147.63 15.45 -62.14
CA GLU A 4 146.34 14.89 -62.60
C GLU A 4 145.48 14.03 -61.62
N ALA A 5 144.51 14.75 -61.02
CA ALA A 5 143.04 14.56 -60.97
C ALA A 5 142.37 13.16 -61.01
N GLU A 6 141.47 12.89 -60.03
CA GLU A 6 140.12 12.31 -60.27
C GLU A 6 139.13 12.55 -59.09
N TYR A 7 137.87 12.87 -59.43
CA TYR A 7 136.73 13.32 -58.61
C TYR A 7 135.49 12.59 -59.17
N ASP A 8 134.74 11.77 -58.40
CA ASP A 8 133.31 11.45 -58.72
C ASP A 8 132.56 10.66 -57.62
N GLY A 9 133.22 9.80 -56.85
CA GLY A 9 132.51 8.92 -55.88
C GLY A 9 131.91 9.64 -54.65
N SER A 10 132.28 10.90 -54.41
CA SER A 10 131.87 11.65 -53.23
C SER A 10 130.50 12.32 -53.37
N ASP A 11 130.07 12.63 -54.59
CA ASP A 11 128.86 13.45 -54.81
C ASP A 11 127.58 12.59 -54.82
N ALA A 12 127.61 11.43 -55.47
CA ALA A 12 126.50 10.46 -55.45
C ALA A 12 126.20 9.92 -54.04
N ALA A 13 127.23 9.77 -53.20
CA ALA A 13 127.09 9.37 -51.81
C ALA A 13 126.49 10.49 -50.93
N ALA A 14 126.75 11.75 -51.27
CA ALA A 14 126.21 12.90 -50.56
C ALA A 14 124.72 13.10 -50.86
N GLU A 15 124.31 12.85 -52.11
CA GLU A 15 122.93 13.01 -52.56
C GLU A 15 121.99 11.95 -51.93
N ALA A 16 122.40 10.68 -51.89
CA ALA A 16 121.65 9.60 -51.23
C ALA A 16 121.53 9.82 -49.71
N LEU A 17 122.55 10.38 -49.07
CA LEU A 17 122.51 10.72 -47.65
C LEU A 17 121.57 11.90 -47.37
N ALA A 18 121.47 12.87 -48.30
CA ALA A 18 120.57 14.01 -48.18
C ALA A 18 119.09 13.59 -48.25
N GLU A 19 118.76 12.66 -49.16
CA GLU A 19 117.41 12.11 -49.30
C GLU A 19 116.96 11.30 -48.07
N VAL A 20 117.80 10.40 -47.58
CA VAL A 20 117.53 9.65 -46.33
C VAL A 20 117.39 10.60 -45.14
N ARG A 21 118.16 11.68 -45.09
CA ARG A 21 118.08 12.68 -44.00
C ARG A 21 116.76 13.46 -44.06
N ALA A 22 116.22 13.71 -45.26
CA ALA A 22 114.93 14.36 -45.46
C ALA A 22 113.76 13.46 -45.01
N GLU A 23 113.78 12.18 -45.37
CA GLU A 23 112.80 11.17 -44.92
C GLU A 23 112.77 11.04 -43.39
N VAL A 24 113.94 10.94 -42.75
CA VAL A 24 114.06 10.83 -41.28
C VAL A 24 113.58 12.10 -40.57
N THR A 25 113.76 13.27 -41.16
CA THR A 25 113.25 14.53 -40.58
C THR A 25 111.72 14.62 -40.68
N LEU A 26 111.10 14.08 -41.73
CA LEU A 26 109.64 14.02 -41.85
C LEU A 26 109.00 13.07 -40.83
N LEU A 27 109.54 11.86 -40.67
CA LEU A 27 109.07 10.90 -39.67
C LEU A 27 109.21 11.43 -38.24
N ARG A 28 110.33 12.08 -37.94
CA ARG A 28 110.55 12.71 -36.64
C ARG A 28 109.50 13.79 -36.35
N ARG A 29 109.16 14.61 -37.33
CA ARG A 29 108.15 15.68 -37.19
C ARG A 29 106.74 15.12 -37.01
N ALA A 30 106.40 14.01 -37.67
CA ALA A 30 105.11 13.34 -37.52
C ALA A 30 104.96 12.69 -36.13
N ILE A 31 106.03 12.07 -35.62
CA ILE A 31 106.06 11.52 -34.25
C ILE A 31 105.98 12.65 -33.22
N GLU A 32 106.74 13.73 -33.41
CA GLU A 32 106.68 14.91 -32.54
C GLU A 32 105.26 15.52 -32.54
N GLY A 33 104.58 15.57 -33.69
CA GLY A 33 103.17 16.01 -33.79
C GLY A 33 102.17 15.12 -33.04
N LEU A 34 102.26 13.79 -33.19
CA LEU A 34 101.42 12.83 -32.47
C LEU A 34 101.65 12.86 -30.95
N THR A 35 102.90 13.09 -30.52
CA THR A 35 103.23 13.21 -29.10
C THR A 35 102.80 14.55 -28.50
N ALA A 36 102.84 15.63 -29.29
CA ALA A 36 102.37 16.94 -28.85
C ALA A 36 100.86 16.96 -28.64
N GLU A 37 100.09 16.28 -29.49
CA GLU A 37 98.64 16.20 -29.37
C GLU A 37 98.22 15.31 -28.18
N ARG A 38 98.93 14.20 -27.93
CA ARG A 38 98.69 13.36 -26.75
C ARG A 38 99.06 14.02 -25.42
N GLY A 39 100.04 14.92 -25.43
CA GLY A 39 100.41 15.72 -24.26
C GLY A 39 99.41 16.83 -23.92
N ALA A 40 98.54 17.21 -24.86
CA ALA A 40 97.54 18.28 -24.70
C ALA A 40 96.13 17.76 -24.32
N ILE A 41 95.93 16.43 -24.23
CA ILE A 41 94.66 15.85 -23.76
C ILE A 41 94.67 15.82 -22.23
N ASP A 42 94.16 16.88 -21.62
CA ASP A 42 93.79 16.91 -20.20
C ASP A 42 92.55 16.03 -20.02
N VAL A 43 92.74 14.81 -19.50
CA VAL A 43 91.65 13.88 -19.18
C VAL A 43 91.03 14.37 -17.85
N PRO A 44 89.79 14.86 -17.82
CA PRO A 44 89.20 15.38 -16.59
C PRO A 44 89.07 14.25 -15.56
N ASP A 45 89.48 14.51 -14.32
CA ASP A 45 89.37 13.52 -13.25
C ASP A 45 87.91 13.35 -12.79
N TYR A 46 87.24 12.33 -13.34
CA TYR A 46 85.87 11.98 -12.99
C TYR A 46 85.77 11.10 -11.73
N THR A 47 86.89 10.77 -11.07
CA THR A 47 86.92 9.87 -9.91
C THR A 47 86.03 10.39 -8.79
N GLU A 48 86.02 11.71 -8.55
CA GLU A 48 85.17 12.32 -7.53
C GLU A 48 83.66 12.22 -7.89
N THR A 49 83.31 12.43 -9.16
CA THR A 49 81.91 12.40 -9.60
C THR A 49 81.39 10.96 -9.66
N LEU A 50 82.22 10.01 -10.08
CA LEU A 50 81.92 8.57 -10.02
C LEU A 50 81.79 8.08 -8.57
N GLY A 51 82.66 8.53 -7.67
CA GLY A 51 82.55 8.24 -6.24
C GLY A 51 81.23 8.74 -5.63
N ARG A 52 80.81 9.97 -5.98
CA ARG A 52 79.50 10.52 -5.56
C ARG A 52 78.31 9.73 -6.13
N MET A 53 78.38 9.29 -7.39
CA MET A 53 77.34 8.44 -7.99
C MET A 53 77.26 7.06 -7.30
N GLN A 54 78.41 6.46 -6.98
CA GLN A 54 78.47 5.18 -6.30
C GLN A 54 77.89 5.27 -4.88
N GLN A 55 78.23 6.31 -4.12
CA GLN A 55 77.60 6.58 -2.82
C GLN A 55 76.07 6.76 -2.91
N GLY A 56 75.58 7.42 -3.97
CA GLY A 56 74.15 7.56 -4.22
C GLY A 56 73.44 6.23 -4.51
N LEU A 57 74.10 5.34 -5.24
CA LEU A 57 73.60 3.98 -5.51
C LEU A 57 73.58 3.13 -4.25
N ASP A 58 74.64 3.17 -3.45
CA ASP A 58 74.72 2.42 -2.18
C ASP A 58 73.63 2.88 -1.20
N ALA A 59 73.44 4.20 -1.03
CA ALA A 59 72.38 4.75 -0.20
C ALA A 59 70.96 4.38 -0.70
N THR A 60 70.80 4.21 -2.02
CA THR A 60 69.51 3.77 -2.60
C THR A 60 69.30 2.28 -2.36
N ALA A 61 70.34 1.46 -2.52
CA ALA A 61 70.32 0.04 -2.24
C ALA A 61 69.98 -0.24 -0.76
N ASP A 62 70.58 0.51 0.16
CA ASP A 62 70.30 0.41 1.60
C ASP A 62 68.84 0.77 1.91
N ARG A 63 68.30 1.83 1.30
CA ARG A 63 66.88 2.20 1.48
C ARG A 63 65.94 1.12 0.95
N ILE A 64 66.26 0.50 -0.18
CA ILE A 64 65.47 -0.60 -0.74
C ILE A 64 65.54 -1.82 0.19
N ALA A 65 66.71 -2.14 0.75
CA ALA A 65 66.88 -3.22 1.69
C ALA A 65 66.05 -3.02 2.96
N VAL A 66 66.05 -1.79 3.52
CA VAL A 66 65.22 -1.42 4.67
C VAL A 66 63.73 -1.53 4.35
N ILE A 67 63.29 -1.03 3.19
CA ILE A 67 61.89 -1.15 2.77
C ILE A 67 61.50 -2.64 2.61
N ASN A 68 62.38 -3.46 2.05
CA ASN A 68 62.14 -4.90 1.90
C ASN A 68 62.00 -5.58 3.28
N ASP A 69 62.88 -5.28 4.23
CA ASP A 69 62.81 -5.84 5.60
C ASP A 69 61.52 -5.40 6.34
N VAL A 70 61.10 -4.13 6.18
CA VAL A 70 59.84 -3.62 6.75
C VAL A 70 58.62 -4.31 6.11
N ILE A 71 58.65 -4.52 4.79
CA ILE A 71 57.57 -5.21 4.06
C ILE A 71 57.52 -6.69 4.48
N ALA A 72 58.66 -7.37 4.54
CA ALA A 72 58.76 -8.78 4.94
C ALA A 72 58.31 -9.02 6.39
N ARG A 73 58.53 -8.04 7.29
CA ARG A 73 58.09 -8.08 8.68
C ARG A 73 56.68 -7.55 8.91
N SER A 74 56.02 -6.98 7.87
CA SER A 74 54.68 -6.44 8.02
C SER A 74 53.65 -7.57 8.16
N PRO A 75 52.97 -7.70 9.31
CA PRO A 75 51.96 -8.74 9.53
C PRO A 75 50.72 -8.55 8.65
N ALA A 76 50.59 -7.42 7.93
CA ALA A 76 49.54 -7.19 6.95
C ALA A 76 49.67 -8.06 5.70
N LEU A 77 50.86 -8.60 5.38
CA LEU A 77 51.08 -9.51 4.24
C LEU A 77 51.03 -11.00 4.63
N ALA A 78 51.10 -11.32 5.93
CA ALA A 78 50.92 -12.69 6.42
C ALA A 78 49.46 -13.16 6.37
N MET A 79 48.51 -12.22 6.24
CA MET A 79 47.08 -12.51 6.14
C MET A 79 46.62 -12.14 4.73
N SER A 80 46.31 -13.14 3.91
CA SER A 80 45.74 -12.90 2.58
C SER A 80 44.38 -12.19 2.70
N PRO A 81 44.05 -11.27 1.79
CA PRO A 81 42.74 -10.63 1.77
C PRO A 81 41.59 -11.65 1.70
N GLU A 82 41.79 -12.81 1.07
CA GLU A 82 40.85 -13.93 1.07
C GLU A 82 40.62 -14.52 2.48
N GLN A 83 41.68 -14.71 3.27
CA GLN A 83 41.53 -15.19 4.66
C GLN A 83 40.84 -14.17 5.56
N MET A 84 41.08 -12.88 5.33
CA MET A 84 40.40 -11.81 6.05
C MET A 84 38.90 -11.78 5.70
N ALA A 85 38.54 -11.88 4.41
CA ALA A 85 37.16 -11.97 3.95
C ALA A 85 36.44 -13.22 4.50
N GLN A 86 37.10 -14.38 4.53
CA GLN A 86 36.55 -15.60 5.12
C GLN A 86 36.29 -15.47 6.61
N ARG A 87 37.18 -14.84 7.37
CA ARG A 87 36.98 -14.58 8.80
C ARG A 87 35.86 -13.59 9.05
N ILE A 88 35.75 -12.54 8.25
CA ILE A 88 34.64 -11.58 8.32
C ILE A 88 33.31 -12.27 8.00
N ALA A 89 33.27 -13.12 6.96
CA ALA A 89 32.09 -13.90 6.62
C ALA A 89 31.74 -14.91 7.72
N ALA A 90 32.72 -15.60 8.29
CA ALA A 90 32.50 -16.56 9.37
C ALA A 90 32.02 -15.88 10.66
N ALA A 91 32.62 -14.74 11.03
CA ALA A 91 32.21 -13.93 12.17
C ALA A 91 30.82 -13.31 11.94
N GLY A 92 30.55 -12.82 10.73
CA GLY A 92 29.23 -12.32 10.34
C GLY A 92 28.16 -13.40 10.40
N ASN A 93 28.43 -14.60 9.88
CA ASN A 93 27.53 -15.74 9.94
C ASN A 93 27.36 -16.29 11.36
N ALA A 94 28.39 -16.21 12.21
CA ALA A 94 28.28 -16.57 13.62
C ALA A 94 27.39 -15.58 14.37
N ALA A 95 27.62 -14.27 14.21
CA ALA A 95 26.79 -13.23 14.82
C ALA A 95 25.33 -13.28 14.34
N ARG A 96 25.10 -13.57 13.05
CA ARG A 96 23.74 -13.67 12.49
C ARG A 96 22.98 -14.94 12.86
N ARG A 97 23.64 -15.99 13.35
CA ARG A 97 22.96 -17.25 13.70
C ARG A 97 22.02 -17.08 14.90
N GLU A 98 22.44 -16.35 15.92
CA GLU A 98 21.60 -16.05 17.08
C GLU A 98 20.44 -15.12 16.71
N ASP A 99 20.72 -14.08 15.91
CA ASP A 99 19.67 -13.19 15.36
C ASP A 99 18.64 -13.97 14.53
N GLN A 100 19.08 -14.88 13.65
CA GLN A 100 18.19 -15.68 12.82
C GLN A 100 17.33 -16.63 13.64
N ALA A 101 17.89 -17.25 14.68
CA ALA A 101 17.13 -18.10 15.60
C ALA A 101 16.10 -17.29 16.39
N ALA A 102 16.47 -16.10 16.87
CA ALA A 102 15.56 -15.20 17.57
C ALA A 102 14.43 -14.69 16.67
N LEU A 103 14.75 -14.34 15.41
CA LEU A 103 13.76 -13.91 14.42
C LEU A 103 12.82 -15.05 14.00
N ALA A 104 13.34 -16.27 13.83
CA ALA A 104 12.52 -17.45 13.54
C ALA A 104 11.54 -17.71 14.69
N LYS A 105 12.03 -17.69 15.93
CA LYS A 105 11.20 -17.83 17.13
C LYS A 105 10.17 -16.72 17.27
N ALA A 106 10.54 -15.47 17.03
CA ALA A 106 9.60 -14.34 17.02
C ALA A 106 8.55 -14.46 15.91
N GLY A 107 8.94 -15.00 14.75
CA GLY A 107 8.02 -15.31 13.65
C GLY A 107 7.01 -16.40 14.01
N GLU A 108 7.46 -17.48 14.65
CA GLU A 108 6.60 -18.55 15.16
C GLU A 108 5.66 -18.06 16.25
N ASP A 109 6.16 -17.30 17.23
CA ASP A 109 5.33 -16.71 18.30
C ASP A 109 4.31 -15.75 17.72
N LYS A 110 4.69 -14.90 16.76
CA LYS A 110 3.75 -14.04 16.04
C LYS A 110 2.68 -14.86 15.31
N ALA A 111 3.06 -15.93 14.62
CA ALA A 111 2.11 -16.78 13.90
C ALA A 111 1.11 -17.44 14.87
N ARG A 112 1.60 -17.93 16.01
CA ARG A 112 0.79 -18.51 17.10
C ARG A 112 -0.18 -17.49 17.68
N VAL A 113 0.32 -16.32 18.06
CA VAL A 113 -0.50 -15.22 18.60
C VAL A 113 -1.56 -14.80 17.59
N MET A 114 -1.21 -14.68 16.31
CA MET A 114 -2.17 -14.35 15.25
C MET A 114 -3.22 -15.45 15.00
N ALA A 115 -2.87 -16.72 15.24
CA ALA A 115 -3.83 -17.83 15.18
C ALA A 115 -4.81 -17.78 16.36
N GLU A 116 -4.31 -17.54 17.59
CA GLU A 116 -5.14 -17.35 18.77
C GLU A 116 -6.06 -16.13 18.65
N LEU A 117 -5.52 -14.99 18.18
CA LEU A 117 -6.32 -13.79 17.90
C LEU A 117 -7.40 -14.06 16.86
N ARG A 118 -7.12 -14.81 15.79
CA ARG A 118 -8.15 -15.19 14.81
C ARG A 118 -9.21 -16.12 15.39
N ALA A 119 -8.83 -17.06 16.26
CA ALA A 119 -9.77 -17.94 16.94
C ALA A 119 -10.69 -17.15 17.90
N VAL A 120 -10.11 -16.27 18.72
CA VAL A 120 -10.85 -15.41 19.65
C VAL A 120 -11.72 -14.41 18.90
N ALA A 121 -11.15 -13.68 17.94
CA ALA A 121 -11.90 -12.74 17.11
C ALA A 121 -13.00 -13.43 16.31
N GLY A 122 -12.72 -14.57 15.66
CA GLY A 122 -13.74 -15.35 14.97
C GLY A 122 -14.89 -15.75 15.91
N SER A 123 -14.59 -16.16 17.14
CA SER A 123 -15.61 -16.51 18.15
C SER A 123 -16.37 -15.30 18.70
N ALA A 124 -15.78 -14.11 18.68
CA ALA A 124 -16.41 -12.86 19.12
C ALA A 124 -17.32 -12.29 18.04
N TRP A 125 -16.85 -12.25 16.78
CA TRP A 125 -17.62 -11.81 15.62
C TRP A 125 -18.81 -12.72 15.36
N THR A 126 -18.64 -14.04 15.43
CA THR A 126 -19.76 -14.99 15.26
C THR A 126 -20.82 -14.84 16.35
N ARG A 127 -20.45 -14.63 17.61
CA ARG A 127 -21.42 -14.37 18.69
C ARG A 127 -22.12 -13.02 18.55
N ALA A 128 -21.40 -11.98 18.16
CA ALA A 128 -21.97 -10.64 17.97
C ALA A 128 -22.95 -10.63 16.79
N ASP A 129 -22.59 -11.23 15.67
CA ASP A 129 -23.46 -11.34 14.49
C ASP A 129 -24.68 -12.23 14.78
N GLN A 130 -24.51 -13.35 15.48
CA GLN A 130 -25.60 -14.22 15.89
C GLN A 130 -26.60 -13.51 16.82
N LYS A 131 -26.11 -12.73 17.80
CA LYS A 131 -26.96 -11.91 18.67
C LYS A 131 -27.67 -10.81 17.92
N ASN A 132 -26.98 -10.10 17.04
CA ASN A 132 -27.60 -9.06 16.21
C ASN A 132 -28.71 -9.64 15.34
N ARG A 133 -28.49 -10.80 14.74
CA ARG A 133 -29.49 -11.49 13.92
C ARG A 133 -30.69 -11.96 14.74
N GLN A 134 -30.48 -12.48 15.95
CA GLN A 134 -31.56 -12.81 16.89
C GLN A 134 -32.36 -11.57 17.31
N LEU A 135 -31.70 -10.44 17.58
CA LEU A 135 -32.36 -9.17 17.89
C LEU A 135 -33.19 -8.68 16.71
N TRP A 136 -32.67 -8.76 15.48
CA TRP A 136 -33.42 -8.38 14.28
C TRP A 136 -34.62 -9.30 14.01
N PHE A 137 -34.49 -10.61 14.24
CA PHE A 137 -35.63 -11.53 14.17
C PHE A 137 -36.65 -11.26 15.27
N GLY A 138 -36.21 -10.96 16.49
CA GLY A 138 -37.09 -10.59 17.60
C GLY A 138 -37.84 -9.29 17.31
N LEU A 139 -37.14 -8.24 16.90
CA LEU A 139 -37.71 -6.95 16.53
C LEU A 139 -38.66 -7.08 15.34
N GLY A 140 -38.23 -7.80 14.30
CA GLY A 140 -39.04 -8.08 13.11
C GLY A 140 -40.30 -8.88 13.45
N GLY A 141 -40.20 -9.88 14.33
CA GLY A 141 -41.33 -10.68 14.81
C GLY A 141 -42.32 -9.85 15.63
N VAL A 142 -41.84 -8.97 16.51
CA VAL A 142 -42.69 -8.03 17.27
C VAL A 142 -43.40 -7.07 16.31
N ALA A 143 -42.68 -6.46 15.38
CA ALA A 143 -43.27 -5.55 14.40
C ALA A 143 -44.33 -6.27 13.55
N ALA A 144 -44.02 -7.45 13.02
CA ALA A 144 -44.96 -8.27 12.25
C ALA A 144 -46.18 -8.67 13.09
N GLY A 145 -46.00 -9.02 14.36
CA GLY A 145 -47.08 -9.34 15.29
C GLY A 145 -48.02 -8.16 15.53
N ILE A 146 -47.47 -6.95 15.71
CA ILE A 146 -48.25 -5.72 15.87
C ILE A 146 -49.07 -5.44 14.59
N PHE A 147 -48.44 -5.55 13.42
CA PHE A 147 -49.14 -5.36 12.14
C PHE A 147 -50.26 -6.38 11.94
N ALA A 148 -49.98 -7.66 12.22
CA ALA A 148 -50.99 -8.71 12.15
C ALA A 148 -52.16 -8.42 13.11
N TRP A 149 -51.87 -8.02 14.35
CA TRP A 149 -52.90 -7.73 15.35
C TRP A 149 -53.75 -6.50 15.00
N ALA A 150 -53.18 -5.49 14.35
CA ALA A 150 -53.92 -4.29 13.93
C ALA A 150 -54.83 -4.56 12.71
N ILE A 151 -54.40 -5.40 11.77
CA ILE A 151 -55.08 -5.56 10.47
C ILE A 151 -56.05 -6.75 10.48
N LEU A 152 -55.66 -7.88 11.06
CA LEU A 152 -56.43 -9.11 10.99
C LEU A 152 -57.84 -8.99 11.58
N PRO A 153 -58.10 -8.33 12.72
CA PRO A 153 -59.45 -8.26 13.28
C PRO A 153 -60.45 -7.57 12.34
N GLY A 154 -60.03 -6.49 11.68
CA GLY A 154 -60.89 -5.76 10.73
C GLY A 154 -61.15 -6.55 9.45
N LEU A 155 -60.12 -7.20 8.91
CA LEU A 155 -60.24 -8.01 7.69
C LEU A 155 -61.10 -9.26 7.91
N VAL A 156 -60.88 -9.99 9.01
CA VAL A 156 -61.64 -11.18 9.37
C VAL A 156 -63.10 -10.83 9.64
N ALA A 157 -63.37 -9.71 10.32
CA ALA A 157 -64.72 -9.26 10.60
C ALA A 157 -65.52 -8.86 9.36
N ARG A 158 -64.86 -8.50 8.26
CA ARG A 158 -65.50 -8.08 7.02
C ARG A 158 -65.69 -9.21 6.02
N GLU A 159 -64.67 -10.06 5.84
CA GLU A 159 -64.64 -11.02 4.73
C GLU A 159 -64.97 -12.46 5.13
N ILE A 160 -64.76 -12.82 6.40
CA ILE A 160 -64.86 -14.23 6.85
C ILE A 160 -66.08 -14.45 7.74
N ALA A 161 -66.51 -13.42 8.48
CA ALA A 161 -67.62 -13.54 9.41
C ALA A 161 -68.98 -13.68 8.65
N PRO A 162 -69.81 -14.69 8.98
CA PRO A 162 -71.17 -14.76 8.46
C PRO A 162 -71.97 -13.51 8.83
N ALA A 163 -72.82 -13.04 7.91
CA ALA A 163 -73.66 -11.86 8.11
C ALA A 163 -74.56 -11.94 9.37
N SER A 164 -74.90 -13.15 9.82
CA SER A 164 -75.68 -13.38 11.03
C SER A 164 -74.99 -12.93 12.32
N TRP A 165 -73.66 -12.78 12.34
CA TRP A 165 -72.91 -12.43 13.55
C TRP A 165 -72.80 -10.92 13.80
N GLN A 166 -73.00 -10.09 12.77
CA GLN A 166 -72.98 -8.62 12.86
C GLN A 166 -71.73 -8.08 13.58
N TRP A 167 -70.56 -8.64 13.25
CA TRP A 167 -69.28 -8.25 13.87
C TRP A 167 -68.88 -6.81 13.60
N PRO A 168 -68.99 -6.29 12.36
CA PRO A 168 -68.70 -4.88 12.08
C PRO A 168 -69.56 -3.93 12.93
N GLU A 169 -70.86 -4.19 13.05
CA GLU A 169 -71.80 -3.36 13.80
C GLU A 169 -71.51 -3.43 15.31
N ARG A 170 -71.19 -4.63 15.83
CA ARG A 170 -70.77 -4.80 17.23
C ARG A 170 -69.43 -4.14 17.52
N MET A 171 -68.50 -4.18 16.58
CA MET A 171 -67.20 -3.51 16.70
C MET A 171 -67.38 -2.00 16.73
N ALA A 172 -68.15 -1.43 15.78
CA ALA A 172 -68.44 0.01 15.73
C ALA A 172 -69.10 0.51 17.01
N ALA A 173 -70.09 -0.22 17.54
CA ALA A 173 -70.73 0.12 18.80
C ALA A 173 -69.76 0.10 19.99
N ARG A 174 -68.88 -0.92 20.08
CA ARG A 174 -67.83 -0.99 21.10
C ARG A 174 -66.80 0.14 20.97
N THR A 175 -66.39 0.49 19.75
CA THR A 175 -65.44 1.59 19.51
C THR A 175 -66.01 2.94 19.92
N LEU A 176 -67.33 3.14 19.74
CA LEU A 176 -68.02 4.35 20.17
C LEU A 176 -68.43 4.34 21.65
N ASP A 177 -68.20 3.22 22.35
CA ASP A 177 -68.65 2.97 23.73
C ASP A 177 -70.14 3.28 23.94
N LEU A 178 -70.96 2.87 22.97
CA LEU A 178 -72.40 3.12 22.96
C LEU A 178 -73.15 1.83 22.64
N PRO A 179 -74.40 1.67 23.13
CA PRO A 179 -75.24 0.58 22.66
C PRO A 179 -75.51 0.73 21.16
N ARG A 180 -75.81 -0.38 20.48
CA ARG A 180 -75.81 -0.47 19.00
C ARG A 180 -76.75 0.55 18.34
N TRP A 181 -77.87 0.87 18.97
CA TRP A 181 -78.86 1.80 18.44
C TRP A 181 -78.34 3.24 18.47
N GLU A 182 -77.84 3.69 19.61
CA GLU A 182 -77.27 5.00 19.84
C GLU A 182 -75.99 5.20 19.01
N ALA A 183 -75.17 4.16 18.90
CA ALA A 183 -74.01 4.14 18.01
C ALA A 183 -74.43 4.38 16.55
N GLY A 184 -75.47 3.67 16.07
CA GLY A 184 -76.03 3.87 14.73
C GLY A 184 -76.57 5.29 14.52
N GLN A 185 -77.30 5.83 15.49
CA GLN A 185 -77.78 7.22 15.43
C GLN A 185 -76.63 8.23 15.37
N ARG A 186 -75.59 8.04 16.20
CA ARG A 186 -74.40 8.89 16.21
C ARG A 186 -73.65 8.83 14.88
N MET A 187 -73.50 7.63 14.30
CA MET A 187 -72.89 7.46 12.98
C MET A 187 -73.69 8.17 11.89
N MET A 188 -75.01 7.97 11.83
CA MET A 188 -75.88 8.64 10.85
C MET A 188 -75.86 10.16 11.00
N GLN A 189 -75.92 10.68 12.23
CA GLN A 189 -75.79 12.11 12.51
C GLN A 189 -74.44 12.66 12.06
N SER A 190 -73.35 11.97 12.36
CA SER A 190 -72.00 12.40 11.98
C SER A 190 -71.76 12.38 10.47
N ALA A 191 -72.38 11.44 9.76
CA ALA A 191 -72.26 11.31 8.30
C ALA A 191 -73.08 12.38 7.56
N SER A 192 -74.32 12.64 8.00
CA SER A 192 -75.15 13.72 7.45
C SER A 192 -76.21 14.17 8.46
N PRO A 193 -75.99 15.33 9.12
CA PRO A 193 -76.97 15.89 10.05
C PRO A 193 -78.31 16.22 9.38
N ALA A 194 -78.28 16.65 8.12
CA ALA A 194 -79.48 16.99 7.36
C ALA A 194 -80.33 15.75 7.04
N ALA A 195 -79.71 14.67 6.56
CA ALA A 195 -80.41 13.41 6.28
C ALA A 195 -80.97 12.80 7.57
N PHE A 196 -80.20 12.83 8.66
CA PHE A 196 -80.69 12.33 9.95
C PHE A 196 -81.90 13.14 10.47
N ARG A 197 -81.87 14.48 10.36
CA ARG A 197 -83.04 15.32 10.71
C ARG A 197 -84.26 15.00 9.86
N ALA A 198 -84.10 14.69 8.57
CA ALA A 198 -85.20 14.28 7.72
C ALA A 198 -85.83 12.96 8.19
N ILE A 199 -85.00 11.97 8.58
CA ILE A 199 -85.47 10.69 9.14
C ILE A 199 -86.24 10.91 10.45
N VAL A 200 -85.68 11.69 11.39
CA VAL A 200 -86.36 12.02 12.66
C VAL A 200 -87.65 12.81 12.42
N GLY A 201 -87.66 13.71 11.43
CA GLY A 201 -88.86 14.43 11.02
C GLY A 201 -89.95 13.51 10.49
N ALA A 202 -89.60 12.55 9.64
CA ALA A 202 -90.53 11.54 9.13
C ALA A 202 -91.08 10.64 10.25
N ASP A 203 -90.23 10.19 11.18
CA ASP A 203 -90.63 9.39 12.33
C ASP A 203 -91.64 10.11 13.23
N ARG A 204 -91.45 11.42 13.48
CA ARG A 204 -92.42 12.25 14.21
C ARG A 204 -93.78 12.32 13.51
N ILE A 205 -93.79 12.48 12.19
CA ILE A 205 -95.03 12.52 11.40
C ILE A 205 -95.74 11.16 11.47
N VAL A 206 -95.01 10.05 11.30
CA VAL A 206 -95.59 8.70 11.36
C VAL A 206 -96.15 8.42 12.76
N THR A 207 -95.40 8.76 13.81
CA THR A 207 -95.82 8.55 15.20
C THR A 207 -97.07 9.38 15.54
N ALA A 208 -97.12 10.65 15.11
CA ALA A 208 -98.28 11.52 15.33
C ALA A 208 -99.53 11.05 14.56
N ASN A 209 -99.37 10.27 13.49
CA ASN A 209 -100.45 9.78 12.63
C ASN A 209 -100.61 8.25 12.70
N ARG A 210 -100.07 7.60 13.74
CA ARG A 210 -99.90 6.13 13.79
C ARG A 210 -101.18 5.36 13.49
N GLU A 211 -102.28 5.71 14.15
CA GLU A 211 -103.58 5.04 13.98
C GLU A 211 -104.14 5.18 12.57
N VAL A 212 -104.04 6.39 11.99
CA VAL A 212 -104.52 6.69 10.63
C VAL A 212 -103.69 5.93 9.60
N ILE A 213 -102.37 5.93 9.74
CA ILE A 213 -101.45 5.23 8.84
C ILE A 213 -101.66 3.70 8.93
N GLU A 214 -101.88 3.16 10.14
CA GLU A 214 -102.17 1.74 10.32
C GLU A 214 -103.52 1.34 9.69
N GLY A 215 -104.54 2.20 9.80
CA GLY A 215 -105.81 1.99 9.11
C GLY A 215 -105.66 2.00 7.59
N CYS A 216 -104.93 2.98 7.06
CA CYS A 216 -104.64 3.10 5.63
C CYS A 216 -103.81 1.91 5.11
N SER A 217 -102.83 1.42 5.87
CA SER A 217 -102.01 0.27 5.46
C SER A 217 -102.82 -1.02 5.42
N LYS A 218 -103.73 -1.23 6.38
CA LYS A 218 -104.69 -2.35 6.35
C LYS A 218 -105.65 -2.26 5.16
N ALA A 219 -106.14 -1.07 4.84
CA ALA A 219 -106.99 -0.84 3.67
C ALA A 219 -106.25 -1.11 2.36
N ALA A 220 -105.00 -0.64 2.23
CA ALA A 220 -104.14 -0.91 1.08
C ALA A 220 -103.86 -2.41 0.92
N ALA A 221 -103.57 -3.12 2.02
CA ALA A 221 -103.33 -4.56 1.99
C ALA A 221 -104.57 -5.35 1.55
N ARG A 222 -105.78 -4.91 1.94
CA ARG A 222 -107.05 -5.52 1.52
C ARG A 222 -107.38 -5.25 0.05
N ALA A 223 -107.14 -4.02 -0.41
CA ALA A 223 -107.37 -3.62 -1.79
C ALA A 223 -106.29 -4.14 -2.75
N ARG A 224 -105.10 -4.50 -2.24
CA ARG A 224 -103.87 -4.78 -3.01
C ARG A 224 -103.44 -3.63 -3.93
N ASP A 225 -103.94 -2.43 -3.65
CA ASP A 225 -103.70 -1.21 -4.41
C ASP A 225 -103.29 -0.06 -3.48
N PRO A 226 -102.53 0.93 -3.98
CA PRO A 226 -102.23 2.15 -3.24
C PRO A 226 -103.52 2.90 -2.88
N VAL A 227 -103.65 3.29 -1.61
CA VAL A 227 -104.80 4.09 -1.12
C VAL A 227 -104.36 5.49 -0.73
N ARG A 228 -105.24 6.48 -0.92
CA ARG A 228 -105.01 7.84 -0.44
C ARG A 228 -105.23 7.91 1.07
N CYS A 229 -104.21 8.36 1.79
CA CYS A 229 -104.26 8.55 3.23
C CYS A 229 -104.09 10.03 3.58
N THR A 230 -104.99 10.59 4.38
CA THR A 230 -104.90 11.99 4.82
C THR A 230 -104.23 12.04 6.18
N ILE A 231 -103.01 12.57 6.22
CA ILE A 231 -102.22 12.73 7.45
C ILE A 231 -102.19 14.19 7.89
N ARG A 232 -101.98 14.40 9.20
CA ARG A 232 -101.78 15.72 9.79
C ARG A 232 -100.28 15.99 9.93
N VAL A 233 -99.81 17.09 9.35
CA VAL A 233 -98.43 17.53 9.47
C VAL A 233 -98.40 18.81 10.29
N ALA A 234 -97.71 18.77 11.43
CA ALA A 234 -97.48 19.96 12.25
C ALA A 234 -96.41 20.85 11.58
N PRO A 235 -96.48 22.19 11.75
CA PRO A 235 -95.44 23.09 11.26
C PRO A 235 -94.08 22.72 11.86
N ALA A 236 -93.02 22.82 11.04
CA ALA A 236 -91.66 22.66 11.53
C ALA A 236 -91.34 23.82 12.51
N PRO A 237 -90.74 23.54 13.68
CA PRO A 237 -90.21 24.59 14.55
C PRO A 237 -88.99 25.29 13.91
#